data_AF-A0A154P4E7-F1
#
_entry.id   AF-A0A154P4E7-F1
#
_cell.length_a   1.000
_cell.length_b   1.000
_cell.length_c   1.000
_cell.angle_alpha   90.00
_cell.angle_beta   90.00
_cell.angle_gamma   90.00
#
_symmetry.space_group_name_H-M   'P 1'
#
loop_
_entity.id
_entity.type
_entity.pdbx_description
1 polymer ?
#
loop_
_entity_poly.entity_id
_entity_poly.type
_entity_poly.pdbx_seq_one_letter_code
_entity_poly.pdbx_strand_id
1 'polypeptide(L)' 'RNVTEFLNKKFGNRWIDPPGSNKWPTRSPDLIPLDFYLWGKLKEQVYRVKPTTKVDMQERIKRACAIINTNEIC' A
#
# COMPACT_ATOMS: atom_id res chain seq x y z
N ARG A 1 3.41 24.87 4.33
CA ARG A 1 2.53 23.86 4.96
C ARG A 1 3.35 22.60 5.15
N ASN A 2 3.64 22.21 6.40
CA ASN A 2 4.47 21.05 6.71
C ASN A 2 3.61 19.78 6.56
N VAL A 3 3.51 19.26 5.33
CA VAL A 3 2.68 18.09 4.99
C VAL A 3 3.02 16.89 5.90
N THR A 4 4.30 16.77 6.27
CA THR A 4 4.84 15.78 7.20
C THR A 4 4.21 15.87 8.59
N GLU A 5 4.07 17.06 9.17
CA GLU A 5 3.42 17.23 10.49
C GLU A 5 1.95 16.84 10.47
N PHE A 6 1.25 17.19 9.39
CA PHE A 6 -0.15 16.81 9.23
C PHE A 6 -0.32 15.29 9.13
N LEU A 7 0.54 14.63 8.35
CA LEU A 7 0.51 13.18 8.18
C LEU A 7 0.94 12.46 9.47
N ASN A 8 1.96 12.96 10.18
CA ASN A 8 2.35 12.48 11.51
C ASN A 8 1.20 12.59 12.52
N LYS A 9 0.51 13.73 12.57
CA LYS A 9 -0.64 13.92 13.47
C LYS A 9 -1.81 12.99 13.13
N LYS A 10 -2.04 12.72 11.84
CA LYS A 10 -3.21 11.96 11.37
C LYS A 10 -2.98 10.45 11.39
N PHE A 11 -1.77 10.00 11.08
CA PHE A 11 -1.46 8.59 10.84
C PHE A 11 -0.42 8.03 11.84
N GLY A 12 0.31 8.87 12.58
CA GLY A 12 1.31 8.44 13.55
C GLY A 12 2.52 7.79 12.88
N ASN A 13 2.95 6.63 13.35
CA ASN A 13 4.05 5.84 12.74
C ASN A 13 3.56 4.94 11.58
N ARG A 14 2.31 5.09 11.13
CA ARG A 14 1.68 4.22 10.11
C ARG A 14 1.71 4.80 8.70
N TRP A 15 2.49 5.84 8.46
CA TRP A 15 2.69 6.41 7.15
C TRP A 15 4.18 6.50 6.84
N ILE A 16 4.52 6.40 5.56
CA ILE A 16 5.91 6.37 5.10
C ILE A 16 6.40 7.81 4.97
N ASP A 17 7.38 8.18 5.79
CA ASP A 17 8.05 9.48 5.71
C ASP A 17 8.73 9.66 4.33
N PRO A 18 8.70 10.87 3.73
CA PRO A 18 9.55 11.24 2.60
C PRO A 18 11.04 11.12 2.99
N PRO A 19 11.97 11.13 2.02
CA PRO A 19 13.39 10.79 2.22
C PRO A 19 14.08 11.83 3.10
N GLY A 20 13.97 11.64 4.41
CA GLY A 20 14.48 12.50 5.46
C GLY A 20 14.70 11.74 6.76
N SER A 21 13.85 10.75 7.06
CA SER A 21 14.02 9.85 8.23
C SER A 21 14.53 8.45 7.83
N ASN A 22 14.00 7.87 6.75
CA ASN A 22 14.48 6.60 6.17
C ASN A 22 15.11 6.88 4.81
N LYS A 23 16.43 6.71 4.69
CA LYS A 23 17.21 6.85 3.45
C LYS A 23 16.91 5.68 2.50
N TRP A 24 15.69 5.58 1.99
CA TRP A 24 15.44 4.71 0.85
C TRP A 24 16.07 5.35 -0.39
N PRO A 25 16.89 4.61 -1.16
CA PRO A 25 17.49 5.16 -2.36
C PRO A 25 16.40 5.59 -3.34
N THR A 26 16.63 6.75 -3.96
CA THR A 26 15.72 7.32 -4.96
C THR A 26 15.44 6.28 -6.06
N ARG A 27 14.15 6.00 -6.32
CA ARG A 27 13.66 5.06 -7.34
C ARG A 27 13.94 3.57 -7.08
N SER A 28 13.83 3.10 -5.84
CA SER A 28 13.82 1.66 -5.54
C SER A 28 12.43 1.17 -5.09
N PRO A 29 11.45 1.04 -6.02
CA PRO A 29 10.15 0.45 -5.71
C PRO A 29 10.28 -1.00 -5.19
N ASP A 30 11.38 -1.67 -5.51
CA ASP A 30 11.69 -3.01 -4.99
C ASP A 30 11.98 -3.04 -3.48
N LEU A 31 12.31 -1.89 -2.88
CA LEU A 31 12.62 -1.77 -1.44
C LEU A 31 11.42 -1.33 -0.61
N ILE A 32 10.27 -1.05 -1.23
CA ILE A 32 9.06 -0.65 -0.53
C ILE A 32 8.18 -1.90 -0.44
N PRO A 33 7.94 -2.47 0.76
CA PRO A 33 7.08 -3.65 0.92
C PRO A 33 5.68 -3.46 0.32
N LEU A 34 5.20 -2.22 0.28
CA LEU A 34 3.96 -1.85 -0.38
C LEU A 34 3.98 -2.11 -1.91
N ASP A 35 5.05 -1.74 -2.58
CA ASP A 35 5.17 -1.85 -4.03
C ASP A 35 5.60 -3.26 -4.47
N PHE A 36 6.50 -3.91 -3.73
CA PHE A 36 6.96 -5.26 -4.02
C PHE A 36 5.96 -6.34 -3.60
N TYR A 37 5.49 -6.31 -2.35
CA TYR A 37 4.65 -7.37 -1.79
C TYR A 37 3.16 -7.08 -1.96
N LEU A 38 2.68 -5.95 -1.40
CA LEU A 38 1.23 -5.69 -1.36
C LEU A 38 0.65 -5.54 -2.77
N TRP A 39 1.29 -4.75 -3.64
CA TRP A 39 0.77 -4.53 -4.98
C TRP A 39 0.75 -5.80 -5.84
N GLY A 40 1.77 -6.66 -5.71
CA GLY A 40 1.80 -7.96 -6.37
C GLY A 40 0.64 -8.86 -5.92
N LYS A 41 0.44 -8.99 -4.60
CA LYS A 41 -0.64 -9.81 -4.00
C LYS A 41 -2.03 -9.28 -4.34
N LEU A 42 -2.22 -7.96 -4.28
CA LEU A 42 -3.49 -7.34 -4.64
C LEU A 42 -3.84 -7.60 -6.10
N LYS A 43 -2.88 -7.47 -7.02
CA LYS A 43 -3.13 -7.79 -8.43
C LYS A 43 -3.51 -9.26 -8.62
N GLU A 44 -2.78 -10.17 -7.99
CA GLU A 44 -3.07 -11.61 -8.07
C GLU A 44 -4.51 -11.90 -7.63
N GLN A 45 -4.98 -11.31 -6.52
CA GLN A 45 -6.33 -11.54 -6.00
C GLN A 45 -7.42 -10.83 -6.82
N VAL A 46 -7.22 -9.55 -7.15
CA VAL A 46 -8.25 -8.73 -7.81
C VAL A 46 -8.47 -9.16 -9.26
N TYR A 47 -7.39 -9.52 -9.97
CA TYR A 47 -7.45 -9.93 -11.38
C TYR A 47 -7.59 -11.43 -11.60
N ARG A 48 -7.64 -12.25 -10.53
CA ARG A 48 -7.90 -13.70 -10.64
C ARG A 48 -9.14 -14.03 -11.45
N VAL A 49 -10.16 -13.19 -11.32
CA VAL A 49 -11.39 -13.25 -12.11
C VAL A 49 -11.47 -12.00 -12.95
N LYS A 50 -11.95 -12.11 -14.20
CA LYS A 50 -12.12 -10.93 -15.06
C LYS A 50 -13.01 -9.88 -14.36
N PRO A 51 -12.53 -8.64 -14.20
CA PRO A 51 -13.34 -7.57 -13.63
C PRO A 51 -14.47 -7.18 -14.56
N THR A 52 -15.65 -6.90 -14.02
CA THR A 52 -16.84 -6.56 -14.82
C THR A 52 -17.19 -5.07 -14.75
N THR A 53 -17.18 -4.49 -13.55
CA THR A 53 -17.58 -3.09 -13.32
C THR A 53 -16.63 -2.38 -12.37
N LYS A 54 -16.68 -1.05 -12.36
CA LYS A 54 -15.91 -0.23 -11.40
C LYS A 54 -16.26 -0.57 -9.95
N VAL A 55 -17.53 -0.81 -9.65
CA VAL A 55 -18.00 -1.16 -8.30
C VAL A 55 -17.47 -2.53 -7.88
N ASP A 56 -17.55 -3.51 -8.77
CA ASP A 56 -16.98 -4.86 -8.56
C ASP A 56 -15.47 -4.78 -8.28
N MET A 57 -14.72 -3.96 -9.03
CA MET A 57 -13.30 -3.71 -8.77
C MET A 57 -13.04 -3.13 -7.37
N GLN A 58 -13.82 -2.12 -6.96
CA GLN A 58 -13.66 -1.51 -5.65
C GLN A 58 -13.93 -2.51 -4.52
N GLU A 59 -14.98 -3.32 -4.63
CA GLU A 59 -15.29 -4.35 -3.65
C GLU A 59 -14.23 -5.45 -3.59
N ARG A 60 -13.67 -5.86 -4.74
CA ARG A 60 -12.57 -6.82 -4.78
C ARG A 60 -11.29 -6.30 -4.13
N ILE A 61 -10.94 -5.04 -4.37
CA ILE A 61 -9.78 -4.42 -3.71
C ILE A 61 -9.99 -4.40 -2.19
N LYS A 62 -11.17 -3.98 -1.72
CA LYS A 62 -11.49 -3.97 -0.28
C LYS A 62 -11.38 -5.37 0.33
N ARG A 63 -11.94 -6.40 -0.33
CA ARG A 63 -11.86 -7.79 0.13
C ARG A 63 -10.42 -8.30 0.13
N ALA A 64 -9.65 -8.04 -0.92
CA ALA A 64 -8.25 -8.44 -0.99
C ALA A 64 -7.43 -7.80 0.14
N CYS A 65 -7.63 -6.52 0.43
CA CYS A 65 -6.99 -5.85 1.57
C CYS A 65 -7.39 -6.44 2.93
N ALA A 66 -8.62 -6.95 3.07
CA ALA A 66 -9.07 -7.59 4.32
C ALA A 66 -8.50 -8.99 4.53
N ILE A 67 -8.09 -9.67 3.45
CA ILE A 67 -7.49 -11.01 3.50
C ILE A 67 -5.98 -10.92 3.78
N ILE A 68 -5.30 -9.90 3.24
CA ILE A 68 -3.86 -9.74 3.41
C ILE A 68 -3.58 -9.38 4.87
N ASN A 69 -2.86 -10.27 5.56
CA ASN A 69 -2.53 -10.08 6.96
C ASN A 69 -1.45 -9.00 7.09
N THR A 70 -1.69 -8.00 7.93
CA THR A 70 -0.74 -6.93 8.22
C THR A 70 0.57 -7.45 8.81
N ASN A 71 0.58 -8.63 9.44
CA ASN A 71 1.78 -9.24 10.01
C ASN A 71 2.76 -9.77 8.94
N GLU A 72 2.33 -9.90 7.68
CA GLU A 72 3.20 -10.29 6.56
C GLU A 72 3.88 -9.08 5.89
N ILE A 73 3.48 -7.87 6.28
CA ILE A 73 3.96 -6.60 5.76
C ILE A 73 4.73 -5.95 6.91
N CYS A 74 6.01 -6.29 7.05
CA CYS A 74 6.90 -5.90 8.16
C CYS A 74 6.70 -4.47 8.68
#